data_AF-A0A645GHK4-F1
#
_entry.id   AF-A0A645GHK4-F1
#
_cell.length_a   1.000
_cell.length_b   1.000
_cell.length_c   1.000
_cell.angle_alpha   90.00
_cell.angle_beta   90.00
_cell.angle_gamma   90.00
#
_symmetry.space_group_name_H-M   'P 1'
#
loop_
_entity.id
_entity.type
_entity.pdbx_description
1 polymer ?
#
loop_
_entity_poly.entity_id
_entity_poly.type
_entity_poly.pdbx_seq_one_letter_code
_entity_poly.pdbx_strand_id
1 'polypeptide(L)'
;MAVVGSIVGAVLYTILNMSVSIVPATVSTTMTKVFTPAIANMLIVMQVLYLIAALDNGKYTGVWGVVLGAVSYLVTGNATPGLILGILTGKTIELNGVKSKISIVFIILMIVIWVAIAYFRGFFPKLLAGFQALSYILPLYM
;
A
#
# COMPACT_ATOMS: atom_id res chain seq x y z
N MET A 1 7.69 -15.35 19.53
CA MET A 1 7.40 -15.51 18.09
C MET A 1 8.10 -14.48 17.20
N ALA A 2 8.16 -13.20 17.56
CA ALA A 2 8.83 -12.17 16.74
C ALA A 2 10.33 -12.45 16.47
N VAL A 3 11.09 -12.89 17.48
CA VAL A 3 12.54 -13.20 17.35
C VAL A 3 12.81 -14.41 16.45
N VAL A 4 11.95 -15.43 16.53
CA VAL A 4 12.07 -16.63 15.68
C VAL A 4 11.74 -16.27 14.23
N GLY A 5 10.72 -15.44 13.99
CA GLY A 5 10.38 -14.95 12.65
C GLY A 5 11.48 -14.10 12.02
N SER A 6 12.17 -13.25 12.80
CA SER A 6 13.30 -12.45 12.29
C SER A 6 14.50 -13.31 11.92
N ILE A 7 14.80 -14.37 12.69
CA ILE A 7 15.90 -15.28 12.39
C ILE A 7 15.60 -16.09 11.13
N VAL A 8 14.38 -16.65 11.01
CA VAL A 8 13.97 -17.40 9.83
C VAL A 8 13.97 -16.52 8.58
N GLY A 9 13.48 -15.28 8.69
CA GLY A 9 13.50 -14.31 7.59
C GLY A 9 14.92 -13.94 7.14
N ALA A 10 15.83 -13.73 8.09
CA ALA A 10 17.24 -13.42 7.78
C ALA A 10 17.91 -14.58 7.03
N VAL A 11 17.72 -15.82 7.49
CA VAL A 11 18.28 -17.02 6.85
C VAL A 11 17.71 -17.20 5.44
N LEU A 12 16.39 -17.14 5.27
CA LEU A 12 15.76 -17.28 3.95
C LEU A 12 16.20 -16.18 2.97
N TYR A 13 16.30 -14.94 3.44
CA TYR A 13 16.77 -13.83 2.61
C TYR A 13 18.19 -14.06 2.09
N THR A 14 19.10 -14.52 2.95
CA THR A 14 20.48 -14.82 2.54
C THR A 14 20.55 -15.94 1.50
N ILE A 15 19.75 -16.99 1.67
CA ILE A 15 19.67 -18.12 0.72
C ILE A 15 19.10 -17.66 -0.63
N LEU A 16 18.02 -16.89 -0.63
CA LEU A 16 17.44 -16.31 -1.84
C LEU A 16 18.47 -15.45 -2.59
N ASN A 17 19.23 -14.63 -1.87
CA ASN A 17 20.21 -13.72 -2.48
C ASN A 17 21.40 -14.49 -3.10
N MET A 18 21.81 -15.62 -2.51
CA MET A 18 22.84 -16.49 -3.10
C MET A 18 22.37 -17.17 -4.40
N SER A 19 21.10 -17.60 -4.47
CA SER A 19 20.52 -18.23 -5.66
C SER A 19 20.47 -17.30 -6.88
N VAL A 20 20.36 -15.98 -6.67
CA VAL A 20 20.38 -14.98 -7.76
C VAL A 20 21.75 -14.90 -8.44
N SER A 21 22.84 -15.21 -7.73
CA SER A 21 24.21 -15.15 -8.29
C SER A 21 24.51 -16.22 -9.34
N ILE A 22 23.72 -17.28 -9.41
CA ILE A 22 23.91 -18.43 -10.31
C ILE A 22 23.25 -18.18 -11.69
N VAL A 23 22.41 -17.14 -11.81
CA VAL A 23 21.64 -16.88 -13.05
C VAL A 23 22.52 -16.19 -14.10
N PRO A 24 22.63 -16.73 -15.33
CA PRO A 24 23.34 -16.09 -16.43
C PRO A 24 22.74 -14.73 -16.79
N ALA A 25 23.58 -13.71 -16.95
CA ALA A 25 23.18 -12.32 -17.18
C ALA A 25 22.24 -12.15 -18.40
N THR A 26 22.45 -12.94 -19.46
CA THR A 26 21.68 -12.89 -20.71
C THR A 26 20.21 -13.29 -20.52
N VAL A 27 19.94 -14.28 -19.66
CA VAL A 27 18.58 -14.73 -19.34
C VAL A 27 17.87 -13.70 -18.45
N SER A 28 18.60 -13.14 -17.47
CA SER A 28 18.09 -12.08 -16.58
C SER A 28 17.63 -10.83 -17.35
N THR A 29 18.41 -10.36 -18.32
CA THR A 29 18.04 -9.17 -19.12
C THR A 29 16.83 -9.38 -20.00
N THR A 30 16.69 -10.56 -20.63
CA THR A 30 15.55 -10.87 -21.49
C THR A 30 14.27 -11.09 -20.66
N MET A 31 14.39 -11.76 -19.51
CA MET A 31 13.28 -11.90 -18.56
C MET A 31 12.83 -10.56 -18.00
N THR A 32 13.75 -9.67 -17.64
CA THR A 32 13.41 -8.33 -17.11
C THR A 32 12.60 -7.51 -18.12
N LYS A 33 12.92 -7.62 -19.42
CA LYS A 33 12.20 -6.91 -20.50
C LYS A 33 10.74 -7.36 -20.67
N VAL A 34 10.41 -8.60 -20.31
CA VAL A 34 9.05 -9.14 -20.40
C VAL A 34 8.32 -9.01 -19.07
N PHE A 35 8.98 -9.34 -17.96
CA PHE A 35 8.38 -9.30 -16.63
C PHE A 35 8.12 -7.88 -16.12
N THR A 36 9.01 -6.93 -16.37
CA THR A 36 8.81 -5.54 -15.88
C THR A 36 7.53 -4.90 -16.42
N PRO A 37 7.26 -4.90 -17.74
CA PRO A 37 5.99 -4.37 -18.26
C PRO A 37 4.78 -5.23 -17.88
N ALA A 38 4.93 -6.56 -17.77
CA ALA A 38 3.84 -7.44 -17.34
C ALA A 38 3.41 -7.15 -15.88
N ILE A 39 4.37 -6.99 -14.97
CA ILE A 39 4.13 -6.64 -13.57
C ILE A 39 3.50 -5.25 -13.49
N ALA A 40 4.01 -4.26 -14.24
CA ALA A 40 3.46 -2.90 -14.23
C ALA A 40 1.97 -2.89 -14.62
N ASN A 41 1.60 -3.59 -15.69
CA ASN A 41 0.20 -3.70 -16.12
C ASN A 41 -0.66 -4.48 -15.11
N MET A 42 -0.12 -5.56 -14.53
CA MET A 42 -0.84 -6.35 -13.52
C MET A 42 -1.09 -5.56 -12.23
N LEU A 43 -0.17 -4.69 -11.82
CA LEU A 43 -0.34 -3.82 -10.66
C LEU A 43 -1.53 -2.86 -10.82
N ILE A 44 -1.81 -2.40 -12.04
CA ILE A 44 -2.98 -1.55 -12.32
C ILE A 44 -4.26 -2.37 -12.18
N VAL A 45 -4.31 -3.55 -12.81
CA VAL A 45 -5.48 -4.44 -12.76
C VAL A 45 -5.81 -4.84 -11.32
N MET A 46 -4.80 -5.16 -10.51
CA MET A 46 -4.98 -5.55 -9.12
C MET A 46 -5.62 -4.45 -8.28
N GLN A 47 -5.23 -3.19 -8.47
CA GLN A 47 -5.84 -2.06 -7.76
C GLN A 47 -7.33 -1.92 -8.07
N VAL A 48 -7.71 -2.10 -9.34
CA VAL A 48 -9.12 -2.07 -9.76
C VAL A 48 -9.90 -3.25 -9.21
N LEU A 49 -9.33 -4.46 -9.23
CA LEU A 49 -9.98 -5.66 -8.69
C LEU A 49 -10.26 -5.54 -7.19
N TYR A 50 -9.30 -5.05 -6.40
CA TYR A 50 -9.53 -4.83 -4.97
C TYR A 50 -10.52 -3.70 -4.69
N LEU A 51 -10.59 -2.68 -5.55
CA LEU A 51 -11.60 -1.63 -5.44
C LEU A 51 -13.01 -2.19 -5.68
N ILE A 52 -13.19 -2.97 -6.74
CA ILE A 52 -14.47 -3.64 -7.04
C ILE A 52 -14.82 -4.61 -5.90
N ALA A 53 -13.85 -5.39 -5.42
CA ALA A 53 -14.06 -6.31 -4.30
C ALA A 53 -14.48 -5.59 -3.02
N ALA A 54 -13.93 -4.40 -2.75
CA ALA A 54 -14.34 -3.59 -1.60
C ALA A 54 -15.80 -3.13 -1.74
N LEU A 55 -16.19 -2.65 -2.92
CA LEU A 55 -17.53 -2.15 -3.20
C LEU A 55 -18.60 -3.26 -3.17
N ASP A 56 -18.25 -4.47 -3.60
CA ASP A 56 -19.15 -5.63 -3.60
C ASP A 56 -19.36 -6.22 -2.19
N ASN A 57 -18.41 -6.02 -1.27
CA ASN A 57 -18.46 -6.61 0.07
C ASN A 57 -19.33 -5.87 1.09
N GLY A 58 -19.97 -4.74 0.73
CA GLY A 58 -20.89 -4.01 1.60
C GLY A 58 -20.54 -2.52 1.78
N LYS A 59 -21.43 -1.78 2.46
CA LYS A 59 -21.31 -0.31 2.59
C LYS A 59 -20.09 0.12 3.41
N TYR A 60 -19.82 -0.52 4.55
CA TYR A 60 -18.70 -0.11 5.39
C TYR A 60 -17.39 -0.66 4.84
N THR A 61 -17.39 -1.89 4.31
CA THR A 61 -16.25 -2.47 3.60
C THR A 61 -15.84 -1.65 2.38
N GLY A 62 -16.81 -1.18 1.58
CA GLY A 62 -16.57 -0.30 0.44
C GLY A 62 -16.01 1.05 0.85
N VAL A 63 -16.64 1.75 1.80
CA VAL A 63 -16.21 3.08 2.25
C VAL A 63 -14.78 3.05 2.80
N TRP A 64 -14.46 2.12 3.70
CA TRP A 64 -13.11 2.02 4.26
C TRP A 64 -12.08 1.54 3.24
N GLY A 65 -12.47 0.67 2.30
CA GLY A 65 -11.67 0.28 1.15
C GLY A 65 -11.23 1.48 0.31
N VAL A 66 -12.18 2.35 -0.08
CA VAL A 66 -11.88 3.54 -0.89
C VAL A 66 -11.02 4.54 -0.11
N VAL A 67 -11.37 4.83 1.15
CA VAL A 67 -10.66 5.82 1.96
C VAL A 67 -9.21 5.41 2.19
N LEU A 68 -8.96 4.19 2.69
CA LEU A 68 -7.58 3.74 2.93
C LEU A 68 -6.83 3.44 1.63
N GLY A 69 -7.52 3.01 0.58
CA GLY A 69 -6.96 2.88 -0.77
C GLY A 69 -6.44 4.21 -1.32
N ALA A 70 -7.21 5.29 -1.17
CA ALA A 70 -6.80 6.63 -1.58
C ALA A 70 -5.60 7.14 -0.77
N VAL A 71 -5.63 6.98 0.57
CA VAL A 71 -4.49 7.34 1.43
C VAL A 71 -3.23 6.57 1.03
N SER A 72 -3.35 5.27 0.75
CA SER A 72 -2.25 4.44 0.28
C SER A 72 -1.69 4.90 -1.04
N TYR A 73 -2.54 5.26 -1.99
CA TYR A 73 -2.09 5.77 -3.28
C TYR A 73 -1.31 7.08 -3.12
N LEU A 74 -1.79 7.99 -2.26
CA LEU A 74 -1.09 9.26 -1.99
C LEU A 74 0.27 9.06 -1.33
N VAL A 75 0.37 8.14 -0.35
CA VAL A 75 1.61 7.91 0.39
C VAL A 75 2.60 7.05 -0.38
N THR A 76 2.11 6.07 -1.15
CA THR A 76 2.96 5.03 -1.74
C THR A 76 3.03 5.00 -3.26
N GLY A 77 2.10 5.65 -3.95
CA GLY A 77 1.89 5.51 -5.40
C GLY A 77 1.16 4.22 -5.80
N ASN A 78 0.68 3.43 -4.83
CA ASN A 78 -0.04 2.17 -5.05
C ASN A 78 -1.21 2.05 -4.06
N ALA A 79 -2.42 1.85 -4.58
CA ALA A 79 -3.63 1.71 -3.78
C ALA A 79 -3.82 0.33 -3.14
N THR A 80 -3.15 -0.73 -3.63
CA THR A 80 -3.36 -2.12 -3.22
C THR A 80 -3.23 -2.36 -1.71
N PRO A 81 -2.14 -1.96 -1.02
CA PRO A 81 -2.04 -2.22 0.41
C PRO A 81 -3.12 -1.48 1.21
N GLY A 82 -3.48 -0.25 0.82
CA GLY A 82 -4.59 0.48 1.42
C GLY A 82 -5.96 -0.14 1.21
N LEU A 83 -6.24 -0.64 0.00
CA LEU A 83 -7.48 -1.31 -0.32
C LEU A 83 -7.65 -2.59 0.52
N ILE A 84 -6.61 -3.41 0.64
CA ILE A 84 -6.64 -4.63 1.45
C ILE A 84 -6.91 -4.31 2.92
N LEU A 85 -6.17 -3.34 3.48
CA LEU A 85 -6.36 -2.92 4.87
C LEU A 85 -7.73 -2.27 5.10
N GLY A 86 -8.24 -1.52 4.13
CA GLY A 86 -9.57 -0.92 4.13
C GLY A 86 -10.68 -1.97 4.12
N ILE A 87 -10.55 -3.01 3.31
CA ILE A 87 -11.48 -4.14 3.29
C ILE A 87 -11.52 -4.83 4.65
N LEU A 88 -10.34 -5.14 5.21
CA LEU A 88 -10.24 -5.78 6.53
C LEU A 88 -10.85 -4.92 7.64
N THR A 89 -10.60 -3.62 7.61
CA THR A 89 -11.14 -2.67 8.60
C THR A 89 -12.66 -2.55 8.48
N GLY A 90 -13.18 -2.39 7.26
CA GLY A 90 -14.62 -2.30 7.04
C GLY A 90 -15.37 -3.59 7.37
N LYS A 91 -14.79 -4.76 7.06
CA LYS A 91 -15.36 -6.05 7.46
C LYS A 91 -15.38 -6.22 8.99
N THR A 92 -14.33 -5.75 9.67
CA THR A 92 -14.26 -5.76 11.14
C THR A 92 -15.39 -4.91 11.75
N ILE A 93 -15.69 -3.77 11.13
CA ILE A 93 -16.77 -2.86 11.56
C ILE A 93 -18.16 -3.46 11.27
N GLU A 94 -18.33 -4.16 10.15
CA GLU A 94 -19.59 -4.84 9.81
C GLU A 94 -19.91 -5.99 10.77
N LEU A 95 -18.90 -6.78 11.12
CA LEU A 95 -19.08 -7.95 12.00
C LEU A 95 -19.25 -7.59 13.47
N ASN A 96 -18.48 -6.62 13.97
CA ASN A 96 -18.45 -6.30 15.40
C ASN A 96 -19.30 -5.06 15.75
N GLY A 97 -19.82 -4.36 14.75
CA GLY A 97 -20.52 -3.08 14.93
C GLY A 97 -19.58 -1.90 15.17
N VAL A 98 -20.03 -0.70 14.81
CA VAL A 98 -19.26 0.54 14.87
C VAL A 98 -18.86 0.93 16.31
N LYS A 99 -19.68 0.58 17.31
CA LYS A 99 -19.46 0.94 18.72
C LYS A 99 -18.72 -0.14 19.53
N SER A 100 -18.35 -1.27 18.93
CA SER A 100 -17.54 -2.26 19.63
C SER A 100 -16.13 -1.73 19.86
N LYS A 101 -15.58 -1.99 21.05
CA LYS A 101 -14.21 -1.61 21.42
C LYS A 101 -13.19 -2.15 20.40
N ILE A 102 -13.47 -3.32 19.81
CA ILE A 102 -12.62 -3.98 18.82
C ILE A 102 -12.51 -3.15 17.54
N SER A 103 -13.64 -2.70 16.98
CA SER A 103 -13.69 -1.89 15.76
C SER A 103 -12.95 -0.56 15.92
N ILE A 104 -13.12 0.10 17.07
CA ILE A 104 -12.46 1.38 17.37
C ILE A 104 -10.95 1.21 17.48
N VAL A 105 -10.49 0.18 18.21
CA VAL A 105 -9.06 -0.12 18.33
C VAL A 105 -8.45 -0.42 16.94
N PHE A 106 -9.18 -1.11 16.07
CA PHE A 106 -8.73 -1.43 14.71
C PHE A 106 -8.59 -0.18 13.83
N ILE A 107 -9.56 0.74 13.89
CA ILE A 107 -9.50 2.02 13.17
C ILE A 107 -8.32 2.86 13.65
N ILE A 108 -8.12 2.96 14.98
CA ILE A 108 -6.99 3.70 15.56
C ILE A 108 -5.66 3.10 15.10
N LEU A 109 -5.52 1.77 15.11
CA LEU A 109 -4.33 1.08 14.65
C LEU A 109 -4.03 1.41 13.18
N MET A 110 -5.04 1.39 12.31
CA MET A 110 -4.85 1.73 10.89
C MET A 110 -4.38 3.18 10.69
N ILE A 111 -4.94 4.13 11.45
CA ILE A 111 -4.51 5.52 11.38
C ILE A 111 -3.03 5.64 11.80
N VAL A 112 -2.65 5.04 12.93
CA VAL A 112 -1.27 5.08 13.45
C VAL A 112 -0.28 4.51 12.44
N ILE A 113 -0.60 3.35 11.85
CA ILE A 113 0.25 2.71 10.84
C ILE A 113 0.42 3.61 9.61
N TRP A 114 -0.66 4.20 9.10
CA TRP A 114 -0.58 5.07 7.92
C TRP A 114 0.23 6.35 8.18
N VAL A 115 0.08 6.94 9.36
CA VAL A 115 0.89 8.11 9.77
C VAL A 115 2.37 7.75 9.87
N ALA A 116 2.70 6.60 10.46
CA ALA A 116 4.08 6.12 10.54
C ALA A 116 4.67 5.88 9.14
N ILE A 117 3.93 5.23 8.23
CA ILE A 117 4.38 5.00 6.85
C ILE A 117 4.60 6.33 6.11
N ALA A 118 3.69 7.31 6.26
CA ALA A 118 3.83 8.62 5.65
C ALA A 118 5.07 9.38 6.14
N TYR A 119 5.37 9.26 7.44
CA TYR A 119 6.59 9.83 8.03
C TYR A 119 7.86 9.18 7.45
N PHE A 120 7.97 7.86 7.49
CA PHE A 120 9.16 7.14 6.99
C PHE A 120 9.36 7.30 5.48
N ARG A 121 8.30 7.51 4.69
CA ARG A 121 8.40 7.76 3.25
C ARG A 121 8.71 9.21 2.87
N GLY A 122 8.85 10.12 3.84
CA GLY A 122 9.10 11.54 3.56
C GLY A 122 7.96 12.20 2.78
N PHE A 123 6.71 11.80 3.06
CA PHE A 123 5.53 12.37 2.40
C PHE A 123 5.36 13.86 2.75
N PHE A 124 5.57 14.24 4.01
CA PHE A 124 5.34 15.61 4.48
C PHE A 124 6.24 16.66 3.79
N PRO A 125 7.56 16.46 3.61
CA PRO A 125 8.38 17.36 2.82
C PRO A 125 7.93 17.50 1.36
N LYS A 126 7.50 16.40 0.72
CA LYS A 126 7.00 16.42 -0.67
C LYS A 126 5.67 17.15 -0.78
N LEU A 127 4.79 17.01 0.21
CA LEU A 127 3.53 17.72 0.29
C LEU A 127 3.75 19.23 0.44
N LEU A 128 4.67 19.64 1.31
CA LEU A 128 5.02 21.05 1.52
C LEU A 128 5.65 21.67 0.26
N ALA A 129 6.56 20.94 -0.42
CA ALA A 129 7.13 21.38 -1.68
C ALA A 129 6.07 21.52 -2.79
N GLY A 130 5.08 20.62 -2.84
CA GLY A 130 3.95 20.72 -3.76
C GLY A 130 3.07 21.95 -3.50
N PHE A 131 2.85 22.30 -2.23
CA PHE A 131 2.09 23.51 -1.86
C PHE A 131 2.86 24.80 -2.18
N GLN A 132 4.17 24.81 -1.98
CA GLN A 132 5.04 25.93 -2.36
C GLN A 132 5.11 26.12 -3.89
N ALA A 133 5.17 25.04 -4.66
CA ALA A 133 5.09 25.10 -6.13
C ALA A 133 3.74 25.69 -6.60
N LEU A 134 2.63 25.33 -5.95
CA LEU A 134 1.31 25.88 -6.27
C LEU A 134 1.23 27.40 -6.00
N SER A 135 1.89 27.88 -4.94
CA SER A 135 1.92 29.31 -4.59
C SER A 135 2.69 30.20 -5.60
N TYR A 136 3.63 29.61 -6.36
CA TYR A 136 4.35 30.30 -7.43
C TYR A 136 3.61 30.30 -8.78
N ILE A 137 2.70 29.35 -8.99
CA ILE A 137 1.96 29.17 -10.26
C ILE A 137 0.67 30.00 -10.28
N LEU A 138 0.00 30.18 -9.13
CA LEU A 138 -1.24 30.97 -9.04
C LEU A 138 -1.14 32.42 -9.59
N PRO A 139 -0.08 33.21 -9.33
CA PRO A 139 0.01 34.59 -9.83
C PRO A 139 0.38 34.70 -11.33
N LEU A 140 0.60 33.59 -12.04
CA LEU A 140 0.86 33.60 -13.48
C LEU A 140 -0.42 33.41 -14.33
N TYR A 141 -1.54 33.06 -13.68
CA TYR A 141 -2.84 32.77 -14.32
C TYR A 141 -3.97 33.69 -13.82
N MET A 142 -3.65 34.73 -13.05
CA MET A 142 -4.53 35.87 -12.70
C MET A 142 -3.94 37.14 -13.29
#